data_AF-A0A2V7MCD1-F1
#
_entry.id   AF-A0A2V7MCD1-F1
#
_cell.length_a   1.000
_cell.length_b   1.000
_cell.length_c   1.000
_cell.angle_alpha   90.00
_cell.angle_beta   90.00
_cell.angle_gamma   90.00
#
_symmetry.space_group_name_H-M   'P 1'
#
loop_
_entity.id
_entity.type
_entity.pdbx_description
1 polymer ?
#
loop_
_entity_poly.entity_id
_entity_poly.type
_entity_poly.pdbx_seq_one_letter_code
_entity_poly.pdbx_strand_id
1 'polypeptide(L)' 'MRYLSTTDGPYVETKEQLGGYYLIKAKDLNDAVQVASRIPGAKHGTVEVRPIMEFDQP' A
#
# COMPACT_ATOMS: atom_id res chain seq x y z
N MET A 1 -33.01 -10.08 -7.20
CA MET A 1 -32.48 -8.69 -7.12
C MET A 1 -31.41 -8.68 -6.04
N ARG A 2 -30.13 -8.72 -6.42
CA ARG A 2 -29.00 -8.74 -5.47
C ARG A 2 -28.69 -7.31 -5.07
N TYR A 3 -28.88 -6.96 -3.80
CA TYR A 3 -28.40 -5.69 -3.27
C TYR A 3 -26.87 -5.78 -3.17
N LEU A 4 -26.17 -5.02 -4.01
CA LEU A 4 -24.76 -4.70 -3.80
C LEU A 4 -24.75 -3.48 -2.88
N SER A 5 -24.38 -3.68 -1.61
CA SER A 5 -24.24 -2.56 -0.67
C SER A 5 -22.91 -1.87 -0.95
N THR A 6 -22.96 -0.71 -1.61
CA THR A 6 -21.84 0.23 -1.66
C THR A 6 -21.94 1.11 -0.42
N THR A 7 -20.93 1.06 0.46
CA THR A 7 -20.85 1.94 1.64
C THR A 7 -20.02 3.18 1.30
N ASP A 8 -20.42 4.36 1.80
CA ASP A 8 -19.81 5.67 1.52
C ASP A 8 -18.55 5.96 2.35
N GLY A 9 -17.94 4.93 2.94
CA GLY A 9 -16.80 5.05 3.84
C GLY A 9 -15.69 4.09 3.48
N PRO A 10 -14.43 4.39 3.88
CA PRO A 10 -13.36 3.41 3.81
C PRO A 10 -13.81 2.12 4.51
N TYR A 11 -13.50 0.97 3.90
CA TYR A 11 -14.00 -0.35 4.33
C TYR A 11 -13.71 -0.66 5.82
N VAL A 12 -12.70 0.00 6.41
CA VAL A 12 -12.37 -0.10 7.83
C VAL A 12 -12.05 1.28 8.40
N GLU A 13 -12.74 1.70 9.47
CA GLU A 13 -12.33 2.79 10.34
C GLU A 13 -11.13 2.34 11.20
N THR A 14 -9.95 2.22 10.60
CA THR A 14 -8.71 2.06 11.35
C THR A 14 -8.23 3.43 11.84
N LYS A 15 -7.55 3.45 13.01
CA LYS A 15 -6.87 4.66 13.53
C LYS A 15 -5.89 5.27 12.53
N GLU A 16 -5.32 4.45 11.65
CA GLU A 16 -4.48 4.85 10.53
C GLU A 16 -5.22 4.61 9.22
N GLN A 17 -5.42 5.65 8.42
CA GLN A 17 -6.04 5.54 7.11
C GLN A 17 -4.99 5.16 6.06
N LEU A 18 -5.36 4.31 5.08
CA LEU A 18 -4.50 4.04 3.93
C LEU A 18 -4.45 5.29 3.04
N GLY A 19 -3.39 6.08 3.18
CA GLY A 19 -3.22 7.34 2.44
C GLY A 19 -2.84 7.18 0.96
N GLY A 20 -2.53 5.96 0.52
CA GLY A 20 -2.12 5.62 -0.85
C GLY A 20 -1.06 4.53 -0.89
N TYR A 21 -0.60 4.19 -2.09
CA TYR A 21 0.49 3.24 -2.30
C TYR A 21 1.40 3.67 -3.45
N TYR A 22 2.64 3.20 -3.42
CA TYR A 22 3.61 3.33 -4.51
C TYR A 22 3.99 1.95 -5.00
N LEU A 23 4.12 1.78 -6.32
CA LEU A 23 4.73 0.61 -6.92
C LEU A 23 6.09 1.02 -7.47
N ILE A 24 7.15 0.33 -7.02
CA ILE A 24 8.52 0.63 -7.42
C ILE A 24 9.21 -0.64 -7.90
N LYS A 25 10.19 -0.47 -8.77
CA LYS A 25 11.18 -1.51 -9.08
C LYS A 25 12.40 -1.27 -8.20
N ALA A 26 12.76 -2.25 -7.39
CA ALA A 26 13.93 -2.21 -6.52
C ALA A 26 14.80 -3.44 -6.78
N LYS A 27 16.10 -3.35 -6.48
CA LYS A 27 17.02 -4.48 -6.64
C LYS A 27 16.73 -5.60 -5.64
N ASP A 28 16.39 -5.23 -4.42
CA ASP A 28 16.04 -6.11 -3.31
C ASP A 28 15.18 -5.35 -2.27
N LEU A 29 14.85 -6.03 -1.17
CA LEU A 29 14.03 -5.44 -0.10
C LEU A 29 14.72 -4.28 0.61
N ASN A 30 16.05 -4.30 0.77
CA ASN A 30 16.78 -3.22 1.44
C ASN A 30 16.78 -1.95 0.57
N ASP A 31 16.97 -2.11 -0.73
CA ASP A 31 16.85 -1.02 -1.72
C ASP A 31 15.43 -0.42 -1.67
N ALA A 32 14.39 -1.26 -1.63
CA ALA A 32 13.00 -0.82 -1.49
C ALA A 32 12.76 -0.04 -0.18
N VAL A 33 13.31 -0.50 0.95
CA VAL A 33 13.22 0.19 2.25
C VAL A 33 13.93 1.54 2.22
N GLN A 34 15.10 1.63 1.57
CA GLN A 34 15.79 2.91 1.43
C GLN A 34 14.98 3.91 0.60
N VAL A 35 14.34 3.47 -0.48
CA VAL A 35 13.42 4.31 -1.26
C VAL A 35 12.23 4.74 -0.40
N ALA A 36 11.59 3.80 0.30
CA ALA A 36 10.45 4.07 1.17
C ALA A 36 10.77 5.09 2.28
N SER A 37 11.97 5.04 2.86
CA SER A 37 12.42 5.98 3.90
C SER A 37 12.48 7.44 3.45
N ARG A 38 12.51 7.68 2.13
CA ARG A 38 12.57 9.03 1.54
C ARG A 38 11.18 9.59 1.20
N ILE A 39 10.11 8.79 1.33
CA ILE A 39 8.74 9.22 1.06
C ILE A 39 8.35 10.27 2.11
N PRO A 40 7.95 11.51 1.73
CA PRO A 40 7.63 12.55 2.70
C PRO A 40 6.55 12.16 3.72
N GLY A 41 5.59 11.31 3.31
CA GLY A 41 4.54 10.76 4.18
C GLY A 41 5.05 9.89 5.32
N ALA A 42 6.22 9.27 5.19
CA ALA A 42 6.86 8.46 6.25
C ALA A 42 7.23 9.29 7.48
N LYS A 43 7.24 10.63 7.39
CA LYS A 43 7.48 11.53 8.53
C LYS A 43 6.26 11.70 9.45
N HIS A 44 5.05 11.43 8.94
CA HIS A 44 3.79 11.71 9.62
C HIS A 44 2.94 10.45 9.83
N GLY A 45 3.49 9.28 9.51
CA GLY A 45 2.82 7.99 9.60
C GLY A 45 3.79 6.87 9.26
N THR A 46 3.25 5.71 8.90
CA THR A 46 4.03 4.50 8.64
C THR A 46 3.98 4.14 7.16
N VAL A 47 5.09 3.64 6.61
CA VAL A 47 5.14 3.03 5.28
C VAL A 47 5.45 1.54 5.42
N GLU A 48 4.53 0.69 4.96
CA GLU A 48 4.72 -0.76 4.89
C GLU A 48 5.32 -1.15 3.54
N VAL A 49 6.47 -1.80 3.54
CA VAL A 49 7.13 -2.30 2.32
C VAL A 49 6.77 -3.78 2.14
N ARG A 50 6.06 -4.09 1.05
CA ARG A 50 5.64 -5.46 0.71
C ARG A 50 6.13 -5.84 -0.69
N PRO A 51 6.83 -6.97 -0.84
CA PRO A 51 7.08 -7.54 -2.16
C PRO A 51 5.78 -7.88 -2.88
N ILE A 52 5.69 -7.60 -4.17
CA ILE A 52 4.61 -8.08 -5.03
C ILE A 52 4.94 -9.52 -5.42
N MET A 53 3.98 -10.42 -5.28
CA MET A 53 4.05 -11.74 -5.91
C MET A 53 3.74 -11.56 -7.39
N GLU A 54 4.70 -11.85 -8.25
CA GLU A 54 4.48 -11.95 -9.69
C GLU A 54 3.82 -13.30 -9.96
N PHE A 55 2.62 -13.25 -10.53
CA PHE A 55 1.94 -14.43 -11.05
C PHE A 55 2.10 -14.41 -12.57
N ASP A 56 2.83 -15.38 -13.12
CA ASP A 56 2.81 -15.60 -14.56
C ASP A 56 1.38 -15.97 -14.96
N GLN A 57 0.72 -15.08 -15.71
CA GLN A 57 -0.54 -15.41 -16.34
C GLN A 57 -0.26 -16.31 -17.55
N PRO A 58 -0.91 -17.50 -17.66
CA PRO A 58 -0.82 -18.33 -18.85
C PRO A 58 -1.45 -17.67 -20.09
#